data_AF-A0AAV4I8I5-F1
#
_entry.id   AF-A0AAV4I8I5-F1
#
_cell.length_a   1.000
_cell.length_b   1.000
_cell.length_c   1.000
_cell.angle_alpha   90.00
_cell.angle_beta   90.00
_cell.angle_gamma   90.00
#
_symmetry.space_group_name_H-M   'P 1'
#
loop_
_entity.id
_entity.type
_entity.pdbx_description
1 polymer ?
#
loop_
_entity_poly.entity_id
_entity_poly.type
_entity_poly.pdbx_seq_one_letter_code
_entity_poly.pdbx_strand_id
1 'polypeptide(L)'
;MNNILHKYGTLPLSARAVPRLKLEAEPIAQHSRGWMMNDTLHKYGRNRASPRPEPRVKPEAEDNAELGKGKRMCTIMHKYATGPRSARPVPRVTGEGEPNANLDRGVRMSRLLHSPMSMPGTPRPLPRTNTSQAQENAFKGRGSVDKIFNNMAQKTFIYVPGQQAKMYTRASIC
;
A
#
# COMPACT_ATOMS: atom_id res chain seq x y z
N MET A 1 -66.74 58.68 14.15
CA MET A 1 -65.75 57.67 13.72
C MET A 1 -66.23 56.90 12.48
N ASN A 2 -66.96 57.53 11.55
CA ASN A 2 -67.69 56.79 10.50
C ASN A 2 -66.93 56.72 9.16
N ASN A 3 -65.85 57.48 9.00
CA ASN A 3 -65.09 57.54 7.74
C ASN A 3 -63.98 56.48 7.62
N ILE A 4 -63.70 55.72 8.70
CA ILE A 4 -62.65 54.68 8.70
C ILE A 4 -63.24 53.32 8.31
N LEU A 5 -64.51 53.06 8.67
CA LEU A 5 -65.15 51.74 8.52
C LEU A 5 -65.85 51.51 7.16
N HIS A 6 -66.00 52.54 6.32
CA HIS A 6 -66.80 52.44 5.08
C HIS A 6 -66.05 52.84 3.79
N LYS A 7 -64.75 53.15 3.88
CA LYS A 7 -63.92 53.63 2.76
C LYS A 7 -62.59 52.87 2.66
N TYR A 8 -62.65 51.54 2.69
CA TYR A 8 -61.48 50.70 2.43
C TYR A 8 -61.06 50.85 0.96
N GLY A 9 -59.89 51.45 0.70
CA GLY A 9 -59.32 51.61 -0.64
C GLY A 9 -59.22 53.05 -1.17
N THR A 10 -59.84 54.04 -0.52
CA THR A 10 -59.67 55.48 -0.85
C THR A 10 -58.79 56.23 0.14
N LEU A 11 -58.25 55.53 1.13
CA LEU A 11 -57.20 56.08 1.97
C LEU A 11 -55.96 56.28 1.10
N PRO A 12 -55.31 57.46 1.11
CA PRO A 12 -54.02 57.62 0.45
C PRO A 12 -53.10 56.55 1.02
N LEU A 13 -52.41 55.80 0.14
CA LEU A 13 -51.31 54.93 0.53
C LEU A 13 -50.49 55.70 1.54
N SER A 14 -50.44 55.23 2.80
CA SER A 14 -49.73 55.90 3.87
C SER A 14 -48.39 56.34 3.32
N ALA A 15 -47.99 57.59 3.53
CA ALA A 15 -46.68 58.09 3.16
C ALA A 15 -45.62 57.29 3.93
N ARG A 16 -45.33 56.07 3.48
CA ARG A 16 -44.24 55.27 3.97
C ARG A 16 -43.03 56.14 3.70
N ALA A 17 -42.29 56.44 4.76
CA ALA A 17 -41.07 57.22 4.65
C ALA A 17 -40.25 56.63 3.50
N VAL A 18 -40.01 57.45 2.47
CA VAL A 18 -39.14 57.06 1.35
C VAL A 18 -37.84 56.56 1.98
N PRO A 19 -37.35 55.37 1.61
CA PRO A 19 -36.13 54.82 2.17
C PRO A 19 -35.05 55.90 2.07
N ARG A 20 -34.53 56.35 3.23
CA ARG A 20 -33.49 57.38 3.31
C ARG A 20 -32.18 56.75 2.87
N LEU A 21 -32.05 56.58 1.56
CA LEU A 21 -30.89 56.00 0.94
C LEU A 21 -29.92 57.12 0.61
N LYS A 22 -28.69 57.00 1.12
CA LYS A 22 -27.59 57.84 0.64
C LYS A 22 -27.27 57.41 -0.79
N LEU A 23 -26.86 58.35 -1.65
CA LEU A 23 -26.48 58.06 -3.04
C LEU A 23 -25.44 56.93 -3.14
N GLU A 24 -24.48 56.88 -2.22
CA GLU A 24 -23.46 55.82 -2.14
C GLU A 24 -24.02 54.42 -1.82
N ALA A 25 -25.21 54.35 -1.20
CA ALA A 25 -25.87 53.11 -0.82
C ALA A 25 -26.84 52.59 -1.91
N GLU A 26 -27.12 53.38 -2.96
CA GLU A 26 -28.00 52.97 -4.08
C GLU A 26 -27.62 51.63 -4.71
N PRO A 27 -26.34 51.35 -5.04
CA PRO A 27 -25.99 50.07 -5.64
C PRO A 27 -26.29 48.88 -4.73
N ILE A 28 -26.06 49.02 -3.41
CA ILE A 28 -26.31 47.96 -2.42
C ILE A 28 -27.81 47.74 -2.25
N ALA A 29 -28.60 48.81 -2.23
CA ALA A 29 -30.05 48.71 -2.13
C ALA A 29 -30.67 48.10 -3.38
N GLN A 30 -30.18 48.45 -4.57
CA GLN A 30 -30.61 47.86 -5.83
C GLN A 30 -30.26 46.37 -5.89
N HIS A 31 -29.08 45.99 -5.38
CA HIS A 31 -28.68 44.58 -5.22
C HIS A 31 -29.59 43.83 -4.21
N SER A 32 -30.05 44.51 -3.17
CA SER A 32 -30.89 43.95 -2.10
C SER A 32 -32.39 43.90 -2.44
N ARG A 33 -32.82 44.40 -3.61
CA ARG A 33 -34.22 44.31 -4.10
C ARG A 33 -34.65 42.89 -4.50
N GLY A 34 -33.83 41.88 -4.25
CA GLY A 34 -34.15 40.48 -4.50
C GLY A 34 -34.00 40.04 -5.96
N TRP A 35 -33.52 40.91 -6.86
CA TRP A 35 -33.33 40.57 -8.27
C TRP A 35 -32.37 39.39 -8.46
N MET A 36 -31.26 39.35 -7.72
CA MET A 36 -30.33 38.20 -7.75
C MET A 36 -31.01 36.90 -7.31
N MET A 37 -31.81 36.94 -6.25
CA MET A 37 -32.51 35.76 -5.74
C MET A 37 -33.52 35.24 -6.77
N ASN A 38 -34.25 36.16 -7.40
CA ASN A 38 -35.20 35.86 -8.47
C ASN A 38 -34.49 35.22 -9.69
N ASP A 39 -33.32 35.74 -10.05
CA ASP A 39 -32.51 35.24 -11.16
C ASP A 39 -31.93 33.85 -10.85
N THR A 40 -31.47 33.60 -9.62
CA THR A 40 -31.00 32.26 -9.21
C THR A 40 -32.12 31.22 -9.17
N LEU A 41 -33.33 31.59 -8.77
CA LEU A 41 -34.46 30.67 -8.68
C LEU A 41 -35.05 30.34 -10.06
N HIS A 42 -35.20 31.33 -10.94
CA HIS A 42 -35.84 31.12 -12.24
C HIS A 42 -34.88 30.76 -13.38
N LYS A 43 -33.58 31.06 -13.26
CA LYS A 43 -32.56 30.75 -14.27
C LYS A 43 -31.49 29.78 -13.77
N TYR A 44 -31.86 28.92 -12.81
CA TYR A 44 -30.98 27.87 -12.31
C TYR A 44 -30.38 27.04 -13.47
N GLY A 45 -29.06 26.87 -13.47
CA GLY A 45 -28.32 26.14 -14.51
C GLY A 45 -28.12 26.89 -15.85
N ARG A 46 -28.76 28.04 -16.07
CA ARG A 46 -28.54 28.90 -17.26
C ARG A 46 -27.67 30.12 -16.96
N ASN A 47 -27.41 30.39 -15.69
CA ASN A 47 -26.54 31.49 -15.29
C ASN A 47 -25.09 31.19 -15.71
N ARG A 48 -24.42 32.19 -16.27
CA ARG A 48 -22.99 32.09 -16.59
C ARG A 48 -22.22 31.84 -15.29
N ALA A 49 -21.25 30.93 -15.34
CA ALA A 49 -20.33 30.74 -14.24
C ALA A 49 -19.66 32.09 -13.92
N SER A 50 -19.65 32.48 -12.64
CA SER A 50 -18.93 33.67 -12.22
C SER A 50 -17.45 33.52 -12.62
N PRO A 51 -16.78 34.62 -13.02
CA PRO A 51 -15.35 34.58 -13.23
C PRO A 51 -14.69 34.07 -11.95
N ARG A 52 -13.85 33.04 -12.08
CA ARG A 52 -13.12 32.52 -10.92
C ARG A 52 -12.24 33.65 -10.38
N PRO A 53 -12.25 33.88 -9.06
CA PRO A 53 -11.38 34.87 -8.46
C PRO A 53 -9.93 34.54 -8.82
N GLU A 54 -9.14 35.59 -9.02
CA GLU A 54 -7.71 35.43 -9.28
C GLU A 54 -7.06 34.58 -8.18
N PRO A 55 -6.04 33.77 -8.53
CA PRO A 55 -5.33 32.98 -7.55
C PRO A 55 -4.85 33.86 -6.40
N ARG A 56 -5.32 33.58 -5.18
CA ARG A 56 -4.88 34.27 -3.95
C ARG A 56 -3.44 33.94 -3.56
N VAL A 57 -2.75 33.16 -4.38
CA VAL A 57 -1.43 32.63 -4.12
C VAL A 57 -0.46 33.53 -4.86
N LYS A 58 0.51 34.07 -4.11
CA LYS A 58 1.61 34.84 -4.69
C LYS A 58 2.47 33.93 -5.58
N PRO A 59 3.14 34.46 -6.63
CA PRO A 59 3.94 33.64 -7.54
C PRO A 59 5.00 32.80 -6.81
N GLU A 60 5.63 33.33 -5.75
CA GLU A 60 6.61 32.59 -4.96
C GLU A 60 6.03 31.39 -4.18
N ALA A 61 4.71 31.35 -3.97
CA ALA A 61 4.02 30.30 -3.23
C ALA A 61 3.22 29.34 -4.13
N GLU A 62 3.25 29.55 -5.45
CA GLU A 62 2.51 28.72 -6.41
C GLU A 62 2.92 27.26 -6.34
N ASP A 63 4.22 26.97 -6.28
CA ASP A 63 4.73 25.61 -6.17
C ASP A 63 4.18 24.86 -4.95
N ASN A 64 4.12 25.52 -3.80
CA ASN A 64 3.57 24.92 -2.58
C ASN A 64 2.05 24.73 -2.68
N ALA A 65 1.33 25.67 -3.30
CA ALA A 65 -0.10 25.51 -3.54
C ALA A 65 -0.39 24.35 -4.50
N GLU A 66 0.43 24.16 -5.53
CA GLU A 66 0.31 23.03 -6.45
C GLU A 66 0.66 21.70 -5.78
N LEU A 67 1.67 21.69 -4.91
CA LEU A 67 1.96 20.52 -4.07
C LEU A 67 0.76 20.16 -3.19
N GLY A 68 0.12 21.16 -2.55
CA GLY A 68 -1.09 20.98 -1.74
C GLY A 68 -2.31 20.49 -2.53
N LYS A 69 -2.42 20.86 -3.82
CA LYS A 69 -3.45 20.34 -4.75
C LYS A 69 -3.21 18.88 -5.16
N GLY A 70 -2.13 18.25 -4.72
CA GLY A 70 -1.84 16.85 -4.99
C GLY A 70 -0.98 16.60 -6.23
N LYS A 71 -0.23 17.60 -6.72
CA LYS A 71 0.69 17.44 -7.88
C LYS A 71 1.66 16.25 -7.71
N ARG A 72 2.13 15.98 -6.48
CA ARG A 72 2.95 14.79 -6.16
C ARG A 72 2.20 13.48 -6.38
N MET A 73 0.97 13.39 -5.85
CA MET A 73 0.14 12.19 -6.00
C MET A 73 -0.19 11.93 -7.47
N CYS A 74 -0.57 12.97 -8.21
CA CYS A 74 -0.82 12.91 -9.65
C CYS A 74 0.40 12.37 -10.41
N THR A 75 1.61 12.83 -10.07
CA THR A 75 2.85 12.34 -10.68
C THR A 75 3.10 10.87 -10.35
N ILE A 76 2.88 10.44 -9.10
CA ILE A 76 3.08 9.04 -8.69
C ILE A 76 2.11 8.11 -9.43
N MET A 77 0.84 8.51 -9.57
CA MET A 77 -0.20 7.67 -10.18
C MET A 77 -0.09 7.62 -11.71
N HIS A 78 0.20 8.74 -12.37
CA HIS A 78 0.16 8.83 -13.83
C HIS A 78 1.54 8.76 -14.51
N LYS A 79 2.62 9.02 -13.78
CA LYS A 79 4.00 9.05 -14.30
C LYS A 79 4.92 8.16 -13.46
N TYR A 80 4.46 6.94 -13.19
CA TYR A 80 5.25 5.95 -12.47
C TYR A 80 6.55 5.67 -13.24
N ALA A 81 7.66 5.56 -12.51
CA ALA A 81 9.01 5.28 -13.03
C ALA A 81 9.63 6.30 -14.02
N THR A 82 8.92 7.36 -14.41
CA THR A 82 9.45 8.43 -15.29
C THR A 82 10.04 9.62 -14.52
N GLY A 83 9.79 9.69 -13.21
CA GLY A 83 10.43 10.69 -12.35
C GLY A 83 11.92 10.41 -12.14
N PRO A 84 12.73 11.43 -11.85
CA PRO A 84 14.10 11.21 -11.38
C PRO A 84 14.04 10.29 -10.17
N ARG A 85 14.88 9.24 -10.14
CA ARG A 85 15.10 8.45 -8.92
C ARG A 85 15.39 9.48 -7.82
N SER A 86 14.55 9.51 -6.78
CA SER A 86 14.69 10.47 -5.70
C SER A 86 16.15 10.54 -5.28
N ALA A 87 16.66 11.74 -5.00
CA ALA A 87 17.98 11.93 -4.44
C ALA A 87 18.04 11.06 -3.18
N ARG A 88 18.63 9.87 -3.30
CA ARG A 88 18.72 8.96 -2.18
C ARG A 88 19.57 9.69 -1.16
N PRO A 89 19.12 9.79 0.10
CA PRO A 89 19.94 10.40 1.13
C PRO A 89 21.31 9.72 1.10
N VAL A 90 22.37 10.53 1.16
CA VAL A 90 23.74 10.03 1.19
C VAL A 90 23.81 8.94 2.25
N PRO A 91 24.39 7.76 1.94
CA PRO A 91 24.52 6.69 2.91
C PRO A 91 25.14 7.23 4.20
N ARG A 92 24.44 7.08 5.33
CA ARG A 92 24.94 7.47 6.65
C ARG A 92 26.12 6.63 7.12
N VAL A 93 26.39 5.55 6.39
CA VAL A 93 27.43 4.56 6.67
C VAL A 93 28.64 4.93 5.84
N THR A 94 29.77 5.15 6.50
CA THR A 94 31.07 5.34 5.86
C THR A 94 31.48 4.06 5.11
N GLY A 95 32.36 4.17 4.11
CA GLY A 95 32.81 2.98 3.35
C GLY A 95 33.39 1.87 4.24
N GLU A 96 34.03 2.25 5.36
CA GLU A 96 34.55 1.30 6.36
C GLU A 96 33.45 0.58 7.16
N GLY A 97 32.29 1.23 7.37
CA GLY A 97 31.14 0.65 8.08
C GLY A 97 30.19 -0.14 7.19
N GLU A 98 30.35 -0.06 5.86
CA GLU A 98 29.54 -0.77 4.87
C GLU A 98 29.49 -2.30 5.08
N PRO A 99 30.60 -3.02 5.39
CA PRO A 99 30.52 -4.44 5.68
C PRO A 99 29.61 -4.77 6.86
N ASN A 100 29.67 -3.98 7.94
CA ASN A 100 28.82 -4.20 9.13
C ASN A 100 27.36 -3.87 8.84
N ALA A 101 27.09 -2.75 8.15
CA ALA A 101 25.73 -2.41 7.74
C ALA A 101 25.11 -3.48 6.82
N ASN A 102 25.92 -4.12 5.98
CA ASN A 102 25.46 -5.23 5.14
C ASN A 102 25.14 -6.48 5.96
N LEU A 103 25.90 -6.76 7.03
CA LEU A 103 25.56 -7.84 7.96
C LEU A 103 24.21 -7.57 8.66
N ASP A 104 24.01 -6.34 9.15
CA ASP A 104 22.79 -5.93 9.86
C ASP A 104 21.54 -5.92 8.96
N ARG A 105 21.72 -5.64 7.66
CA ARG A 105 20.66 -5.77 6.64
C ARG A 105 20.24 -7.21 6.37
N GLY A 106 20.86 -8.19 7.03
CA GLY A 106 20.51 -9.60 6.89
C GLY A 106 21.13 -10.26 5.66
N VAL A 107 22.13 -9.64 5.02
CA VAL A 107 22.81 -10.23 3.84
C VAL A 107 23.44 -11.59 4.19
N ARG A 108 23.87 -11.80 5.45
CA ARG A 108 24.37 -13.09 5.93
C ARG A 108 23.30 -14.19 5.92
N MET A 109 22.11 -13.87 6.43
CA MET A 109 20.96 -14.78 6.41
C MET A 109 20.49 -15.05 4.99
N SER A 110 20.43 -14.01 4.15
CA SER A 110 20.08 -14.14 2.74
C SER A 110 21.03 -15.09 1.99
N ARG A 111 22.35 -14.97 2.19
CA ARG A 111 23.33 -15.91 1.61
C ARG A 111 23.16 -17.33 2.13
N LEU A 112 22.87 -17.50 3.42
CA LEU A 112 22.66 -18.82 4.02
C LEU A 112 21.43 -19.53 3.41
N LEU A 113 20.35 -18.79 3.17
CA LEU A 113 19.10 -19.34 2.63
C LEU A 113 19.15 -19.56 1.11
N HIS A 114 19.77 -18.65 0.36
CA HIS A 114 19.70 -18.66 -1.11
C HIS A 114 21.00 -19.10 -1.79
N SER A 115 22.11 -19.18 -1.07
CA SER A 115 23.43 -19.54 -1.64
C SER A 115 24.30 -20.29 -0.62
N PRO A 116 23.87 -21.45 -0.11
CA PRO A 116 24.62 -22.19 0.91
C PRO A 116 26.01 -22.65 0.42
N MET A 117 26.18 -22.81 -0.89
CA MET A 117 27.44 -23.22 -1.51
C MET A 117 28.48 -22.08 -1.62
N SER A 118 28.07 -20.81 -1.49
CA SER A 118 29.00 -19.67 -1.50
C SER A 118 29.56 -19.36 -0.11
N MET A 119 29.09 -20.05 0.92
CA MET A 119 29.60 -19.91 2.28
C MET A 119 30.90 -20.69 2.43
N PRO A 120 31.94 -20.11 3.08
CA PRO A 120 33.14 -20.86 3.40
C PRO A 120 32.77 -22.04 4.31
N GLY A 121 33.03 -23.26 3.85
CA GLY A 121 32.84 -24.46 4.66
C GLY A 121 33.78 -24.42 5.86
N THR A 122 33.26 -24.71 7.05
CA THR A 122 34.15 -24.97 8.19
C THR A 122 34.96 -26.23 7.90
N PRO A 123 36.26 -26.27 8.25
CA PRO A 123 37.05 -27.49 8.11
C PRO A 123 36.35 -28.60 8.89
N ARG A 124 36.08 -29.72 8.23
CA ARG A 124 35.46 -30.86 8.91
C ARG A 124 36.37 -31.29 10.06
N PRO A 125 35.82 -31.58 11.25
CA PRO A 125 36.63 -32.10 12.34
C PRO A 125 37.35 -33.35 11.87
N LEU A 126 38.61 -33.52 12.30
CA LEU A 126 39.37 -34.71 11.99
C LEU A 126 38.56 -35.95 12.39
N PRO A 127 38.61 -37.02 11.57
CA PRO A 127 37.90 -38.24 11.89
C PRO A 127 38.38 -38.74 13.26
N ARG A 128 37.44 -39.01 14.18
CA ARG A 128 37.74 -39.48 15.54
C ARG A 128 38.48 -40.83 15.56
N THR A 129 38.50 -41.53 14.42
CA THR A 129 39.22 -42.79 14.20
C THR A 129 40.67 -42.50 13.82
N ASN A 130 41.51 -42.27 14.84
CA ASN A 130 42.92 -41.91 14.66
C ASN A 130 43.82 -43.12 14.33
N THR A 131 43.32 -44.35 14.51
CA THR A 131 44.06 -45.59 14.22
C THR A 131 43.49 -46.30 12.99
N SER A 132 44.34 -47.00 12.25
CA SER A 132 43.94 -47.80 11.07
C SER A 132 42.86 -48.83 11.42
N GLN A 133 42.99 -49.53 12.55
CA GLN A 133 41.99 -50.48 13.03
C GLN A 133 40.64 -49.81 13.36
N ALA A 134 40.64 -48.61 13.95
CA ALA A 134 39.39 -47.89 14.23
C ALA A 134 38.69 -47.44 12.95
N GLN A 135 39.46 -47.07 11.92
CA GLN A 135 38.92 -46.75 10.60
C GLN A 135 38.29 -47.99 9.96
N GLU A 136 38.99 -49.11 9.93
CA GLU A 136 38.45 -50.39 9.40
C GLU A 136 37.16 -50.80 10.11
N ASN A 137 37.10 -50.71 11.44
CA ASN A 137 35.90 -51.04 12.20
C ASN A 137 34.74 -50.08 11.91
N ALA A 138 35.01 -48.79 11.73
CA ALA A 138 34.01 -47.82 11.30
C ALA A 138 33.49 -48.09 9.88
N PHE A 139 34.35 -48.58 8.97
CA PHE A 139 33.95 -48.98 7.62
C PHE A 139 33.15 -50.29 7.60
N LYS A 140 33.47 -51.26 8.47
CA LYS A 140 32.73 -52.53 8.58
C LYS A 140 31.25 -52.32 8.96
N GLY A 141 30.93 -51.26 9.72
CA GLY A 141 29.56 -50.90 10.08
C GLY A 141 28.77 -50.15 8.99
N ARG A 142 29.45 -49.56 8.00
CA ARG A 142 28.77 -48.81 6.92
C ARG A 142 28.11 -49.78 5.93
N GLY A 143 26.79 -49.69 5.79
CA GLY A 143 26.01 -50.52 4.85
C GLY A 143 25.69 -51.93 5.35
N SER A 144 25.99 -52.26 6.61
CA SER A 144 25.59 -53.53 7.24
C SER A 144 24.05 -53.63 7.35
N VAL A 145 23.39 -52.51 7.66
CA VAL A 145 21.94 -52.45 7.84
C VAL A 145 21.19 -52.65 6.52
N ASP A 146 21.64 -52.05 5.42
CA ASP A 146 21.10 -52.30 4.06
C ASP A 146 21.24 -53.76 3.64
N LYS A 147 22.38 -54.40 3.94
CA LYS A 147 22.57 -55.83 3.67
C LYS A 147 21.65 -56.71 4.51
N ILE A 148 21.39 -56.34 5.76
CA ILE A 148 20.46 -57.05 6.64
C ILE A 148 19.03 -56.90 6.11
N PHE A 149 18.59 -55.69 5.72
CA PHE A 149 17.25 -55.48 5.15
C PHE A 149 17.05 -56.18 3.81
N ASN A 150 18.05 -56.15 2.92
CA ASN A 150 18.00 -56.88 1.65
C ASN A 150 17.88 -58.40 1.86
N ASN A 151 18.60 -58.96 2.84
CA ASN A 151 18.52 -60.40 3.15
C ASN A 151 17.22 -60.79 3.90
N MET A 152 16.65 -59.91 4.73
CA MET A 152 15.36 -60.16 5.36
C MET A 152 14.22 -60.18 4.34
N ALA A 153 14.24 -59.29 3.36
CA ALA A 153 13.24 -59.25 2.29
C ALA A 153 13.23 -60.52 1.42
N GLN A 154 14.36 -61.23 1.32
CA GLN A 154 14.45 -62.50 0.60
C GLN A 154 13.91 -63.69 1.41
N LYS A 155 13.91 -63.63 2.74
CA LYS A 155 13.50 -64.74 3.63
C LYS A 155 11.99 -64.83 3.90
N THR A 156 11.19 -63.86 3.45
CA THR A 156 9.75 -63.79 3.77
C THR A 156 8.82 -64.49 2.77
N PHE A 157 9.34 -65.20 1.76
CA PHE A 157 8.49 -65.95 0.83
C PHE A 157 8.57 -67.45 1.11
N ILE A 158 7.63 -67.94 1.92
CA ILE A 158 7.34 -69.36 2.01
C ILE A 158 6.35 -69.67 0.88
N TYR A 159 6.77 -70.45 -0.12
CA TYR A 159 5.87 -70.93 -1.15
C TYR A 159 4.90 -71.95 -0.53
N VAL A 160 3.64 -71.54 -0.35
CA VAL A 160 2.55 -72.43 0.03
C VAL A 160 1.86 -72.89 -1.26
N PRO A 161 2.01 -74.16 -1.67
CA PRO A 161 1.34 -74.65 -2.87
C PRO A 161 -0.19 -74.62 -2.65
N GLY A 162 -0.91 -73.94 -3.56
CA GLY A 162 -2.38 -73.99 -3.62
C GLY A 162 -3.12 -72.66 -3.36
N GLN A 163 -2.44 -71.57 -2.99
CA GLN A 163 -3.11 -70.27 -2.84
C GLN A 163 -2.99 -69.44 -4.13
N GLN A 164 -4.13 -69.27 -4.82
CA GLN A 164 -4.23 -68.44 -6.03
C GLN A 164 -3.83 -66.99 -5.74
N ALA A 165 -3.07 -66.40 -6.67
CA ALA A 165 -2.68 -65.01 -6.68
C ALA A 165 -3.91 -64.09 -6.60
N LYS A 166 -4.08 -63.41 -5.47
CA LYS A 166 -4.96 -62.24 -5.39
C LYS A 166 -4.19 -61.04 -4.86
N MET A 167 -4.43 -59.95 -5.58
CA MET A 167 -3.75 -58.68 -5.55
C MET A 167 -3.80 -58.02 -4.16
N TYR A 168 -2.65 -57.46 -3.79
CA TYR A 168 -2.38 -56.49 -2.73
C TYR A 168 -3.59 -55.93 -1.98
N THR A 169 -3.62 -56.14 -0.66
CA THR A 169 -4.27 -55.22 0.27
C THR A 169 -3.21 -54.58 1.16
N ARG A 170 -3.09 -53.25 1.01
CA ARG A 170 -2.20 -52.40 1.80
C ARG A 170 -2.82 -52.26 3.20
N ALA A 171 -2.17 -52.78 4.23
CA ALA A 171 -2.61 -52.55 5.60
C ALA A 171 -2.42 -51.06 5.94
N SER A 172 -3.53 -50.39 6.26
CA SER A 172 -3.56 -49.04 6.83
C SER A 172 -2.99 -49.05 8.24
N ILE A 173 -2.11 -48.11 8.53
CA ILE A 173 -1.54 -47.88 9.86
C ILE A 173 -2.60 -47.13 10.68
N CYS A 174 -3.00 -47.70 11.82
CA CYS A 174 -3.61 -46.97 12.93
C CYS A 174 -2.51 -46.63 13.95
#